data_AF-A0A9P7FRG9-F1
#
_entry.id   AF-A0A9P7FRG9-F1
#
_cell.length_a   1.000
_cell.length_b   1.000
_cell.length_c   1.000
_cell.angle_alpha   90.00
_cell.angle_beta   90.00
_cell.angle_gamma   90.00
#
_symmetry.space_group_name_H-M   'P 1'
#
loop_
_entity.id
_entity.type
_entity.pdbx_description
1 polymer ?
#
loop_
_entity_poly.entity_id
_entity_poly.type
_entity_poly.pdbx_seq_one_letter_code
_entity_poly.pdbx_strand_id
1 'polypeptide(L)'
;MDNKEKPKTRRPLPTPGVVPAQRPNTPIPGALNASAVAPASFYGTTKPPIPPTRSGTTGSSHTTFIRPDDPPAYAASSSTPAFREPELVTEEPMDSLSTSTDWAGKSGAATFWSSDSNSWPNAVDPWEEFSNKTSAADTWGPTGYDQMDYMSSKTFLDVTIDGRDDYEERNWWDPALREKESRPGPGMLPTVLAEELHNPDHSLFSVIVTSPEVQPSNLTASSLPAVPNSPSLARNAWGSPSPQSTTSSPPGPSTSTTSPPPPPPTESEVRTAVPHPNAYYCPKENGWVILSWKSSSVSPPLAKSFKNSKLHSLPDQARRRRAESCTKDQPISPANKTHHFHKYAKAVDAHKLTPPLNMDDWEVEESIKVKHRSQSIVEDIDITKLTPEDLQKMMEEGEEEEEGRLLDLYVCCQCSFYCIASGVIPGVIPRRCFDEFIRDKRNNPQVGKTGEEAILIAFETLIIIIENKLWKGENRLLPVTRPSFRSKLGWNDNFKRTFSVLGFTEEELEGATALRPPVTDTTTAVGKINRRKLLRAWVEVNAWLADFKRTNGMGIFHRHSIVPPIYDSWQPQNLKTPPRKSL
;
A
#
# COMPACT_ATOMS: atom_id res chain seq x y z
N MET A 1 38.53 1.06 39.88
CA MET A 1 37.62 2.14 40.31
C MET A 1 36.30 1.50 40.65
N ASP A 2 35.93 1.54 41.93
CA ASP A 2 34.78 0.84 42.50
C ASP A 2 33.45 1.43 42.01
N ASN A 3 32.72 0.69 41.18
CA ASN A 3 31.36 1.06 40.79
C ASN A 3 30.36 0.56 41.84
N LYS A 4 30.04 1.44 42.80
CA LYS A 4 28.94 1.29 43.75
C LYS A 4 27.62 1.65 43.07
N GLU A 5 26.94 0.67 42.48
CA GLU A 5 25.56 0.85 42.03
C GLU A 5 24.62 0.94 43.25
N LYS A 6 23.78 1.99 43.28
CA LYS A 6 22.72 2.15 44.28
C LYS A 6 21.51 1.28 43.90
N PRO A 7 20.94 0.49 44.82
CA PRO A 7 19.77 -0.34 44.52
C PRO A 7 18.52 0.53 44.29
N LYS A 8 17.84 0.31 43.16
CA LYS A 8 16.52 0.87 42.84
C LYS A 8 15.49 0.42 43.87
N THR A 9 14.84 1.38 44.53
CA THR A 9 13.68 1.17 45.41
C THR A 9 12.53 0.51 44.63
N ARG A 10 12.22 -0.75 44.96
CA ARG A 10 11.02 -1.46 44.49
C ARG A 10 9.77 -0.83 45.12
N ARG A 11 8.72 -0.61 44.31
CA ARG A 11 7.39 -0.24 44.80
C ARG A 11 6.83 -1.36 45.70
N PRO A 12 6.23 -1.03 46.85
CA PRO A 12 5.59 -2.04 47.70
C PRO A 12 4.40 -2.66 46.98
N LEU A 13 4.28 -3.99 47.08
CA LEU A 13 3.13 -4.75 46.65
C LEU A 13 1.89 -4.37 47.48
N PRO A 14 0.68 -4.35 46.88
CA PRO A 14 -0.54 -4.02 47.60
C PRO A 14 -0.86 -5.07 48.67
N THR A 15 -1.05 -4.61 49.91
CA THR A 15 -1.41 -5.44 51.05
C THR A 15 -2.85 -5.95 50.92
N PRO A 16 -3.10 -7.28 50.92
CA PRO A 16 -4.45 -7.83 50.92
C PRO A 16 -5.16 -7.51 52.24
N GLY A 17 -6.33 -6.85 52.18
CA GLY A 17 -7.19 -6.63 53.35
C GLY A 17 -7.52 -5.17 53.69
N VAL A 18 -7.05 -4.19 52.93
CA VAL A 18 -7.42 -2.78 53.16
C VAL A 18 -8.75 -2.46 52.47
N VAL A 19 -9.76 -2.15 53.30
CA VAL A 19 -11.10 -1.71 52.88
C VAL A 19 -10.98 -0.42 52.04
N PRO A 20 -11.62 -0.31 50.86
CA PRO A 20 -11.45 0.84 49.99
C PRO A 20 -11.89 2.13 50.67
N ALA A 21 -11.03 3.15 50.62
CA ALA A 21 -11.31 4.48 51.15
C ALA A 21 -12.55 5.07 50.48
N GLN A 22 -13.54 5.39 51.31
CA GLN A 22 -14.80 6.00 50.94
C GLN A 22 -14.54 7.39 50.35
N ARG A 23 -15.01 7.63 49.12
CA ARG A 23 -14.86 8.92 48.43
C ARG A 23 -15.55 10.04 49.24
N PRO A 24 -14.92 11.23 49.38
CA PRO A 24 -15.59 12.39 49.96
C PRO A 24 -16.74 12.86 49.06
N ASN A 25 -17.96 12.82 49.58
CA ASN A 25 -19.10 13.54 49.00
C ASN A 25 -18.91 15.04 49.24
N THR A 26 -18.51 15.78 48.22
CA THR A 26 -18.58 17.25 48.24
C THR A 26 -20.00 17.70 47.88
N PRO A 27 -20.70 18.45 48.75
CA PRO A 27 -21.97 19.07 48.41
C PRO A 27 -21.72 20.28 47.49
N ILE A 28 -22.55 20.43 46.45
CA ILE A 28 -22.60 21.62 45.60
C ILE A 28 -23.55 22.63 46.26
N PRO A 29 -23.08 23.79 46.77
CA PRO A 29 -23.96 24.86 47.23
C PRO A 29 -24.33 25.74 46.04
N GLY A 30 -25.62 25.76 45.64
CA GLY A 30 -26.09 26.75 44.65
C GLY A 30 -27.36 26.42 43.85
N ALA A 31 -27.94 25.22 43.96
CA ALA A 31 -29.05 24.81 43.10
C ALA A 31 -30.46 25.00 43.72
N LEU A 32 -30.73 26.14 44.38
CA LEU A 32 -32.03 26.40 45.04
C LEU A 32 -32.86 27.53 44.41
N ASN A 33 -32.72 27.84 43.11
CA ASN A 33 -33.59 28.82 42.44
C ASN A 33 -33.82 28.59 40.93
N ALA A 34 -33.82 27.33 40.47
CA ALA A 34 -34.27 27.01 39.12
C ALA A 34 -35.77 26.67 39.16
N SER A 35 -36.61 27.60 38.71
CA SER A 35 -38.05 27.38 38.54
C SER A 35 -38.30 26.21 37.58
N ALA A 36 -39.13 25.26 37.99
CA ALA A 36 -39.47 24.09 37.20
C ALA A 36 -40.19 24.51 35.90
N VAL A 37 -39.66 24.08 34.76
CA VAL A 37 -40.28 24.32 33.45
C VAL A 37 -41.58 23.52 33.38
N ALA A 38 -42.70 24.21 33.16
CA ALA A 38 -44.02 23.60 33.10
C ALA A 38 -44.14 22.62 31.91
N PRO A 39 -44.72 21.42 32.09
CA PRO A 39 -44.86 20.40 31.04
C PRO A 39 -45.60 20.87 29.78
N ALA A 40 -46.40 21.94 29.88
CA ALA A 40 -47.15 22.51 28.76
C ALA A 40 -46.27 23.23 27.71
N SER A 41 -45.01 23.56 28.04
CA SER A 41 -44.08 24.19 27.10
C SER A 41 -43.37 23.19 26.16
N PHE A 42 -43.62 21.88 26.32
CA PHE A 42 -42.92 20.83 25.57
C PHE A 42 -43.63 20.39 24.28
N TYR A 43 -44.93 20.71 24.12
CA TYR A 43 -45.70 20.35 22.92
C TYR A 43 -46.27 21.60 22.24
N GLY A 44 -45.41 22.36 21.56
CA GLY A 44 -45.82 23.44 20.67
C GLY A 44 -46.43 22.87 19.37
N THR A 45 -47.75 22.95 19.26
CA THR A 45 -48.53 22.63 18.05
C THR A 45 -48.56 23.84 17.11
N THR A 46 -47.50 24.09 16.35
CA THR A 46 -47.56 24.97 15.17
C THR A 46 -46.70 24.41 14.05
N LYS A 47 -47.36 24.05 12.94
CA LYS A 47 -46.77 23.49 11.73
C LYS A 47 -45.99 24.59 10.98
N PRO A 48 -44.66 24.49 10.79
CA PRO A 48 -43.93 25.45 9.96
C PRO A 48 -44.21 25.20 8.46
N PRO A 49 -44.13 26.25 7.61
CA PRO A 49 -44.35 26.13 6.18
C PRO A 49 -43.26 25.29 5.50
N ILE A 50 -43.68 24.53 4.49
CA ILE A 50 -42.86 23.59 3.70
C ILE A 50 -41.73 24.36 2.98
N PRO A 51 -40.45 24.05 3.24
CA PRO A 51 -39.34 24.60 2.47
C PRO A 51 -39.20 23.85 1.12
N PRO A 52 -38.69 24.52 0.08
CA PRO A 52 -38.56 23.95 -1.26
C PRO A 52 -37.65 22.71 -1.26
N THR A 53 -38.12 21.67 -1.92
CA THR A 53 -37.49 20.36 -2.12
C THR A 53 -36.08 20.50 -2.70
N ARG A 54 -35.07 20.28 -1.87
CA ARG A 54 -33.68 20.02 -2.29
C ARG A 54 -33.52 18.51 -2.49
N SER A 55 -33.09 18.10 -3.68
CA SER A 55 -32.75 16.71 -4.00
C SER A 55 -31.66 16.20 -3.05
N GLY A 56 -32.04 15.23 -2.22
CA GLY A 56 -31.14 14.55 -1.29
C GLY A 56 -30.39 13.44 -2.02
N THR A 57 -29.18 13.74 -2.48
CA THR A 57 -28.19 12.71 -2.83
C THR A 57 -27.02 12.90 -1.86
N THR A 58 -27.13 12.30 -0.68
CA THR A 58 -26.07 12.31 0.32
C THR A 58 -25.27 11.02 0.18
N GLY A 59 -24.24 11.08 -0.66
CA GLY A 59 -23.28 10.01 -0.92
C GLY A 59 -22.34 10.43 -2.04
N SER A 60 -21.05 10.21 -1.87
CA SER A 60 -20.05 10.39 -2.93
C SER A 60 -20.37 9.43 -4.08
N SER A 61 -20.69 9.98 -5.26
CA SER A 61 -20.94 9.26 -6.52
C SER A 61 -19.67 8.69 -7.17
N HIS A 62 -18.52 8.71 -6.48
CA HIS A 62 -17.21 8.56 -7.11
C HIS A 62 -16.49 7.23 -6.86
N THR A 63 -17.13 6.26 -6.21
CA THR A 63 -16.57 4.91 -6.03
C THR A 63 -17.52 3.85 -6.55
N THR A 64 -17.38 3.49 -7.82
CA THR A 64 -18.03 2.31 -8.41
C THR A 64 -17.09 1.13 -8.28
N PHE A 65 -17.52 0.05 -7.63
CA PHE A 65 -16.80 -1.22 -7.66
C PHE A 65 -16.95 -1.82 -9.06
N ILE A 66 -15.91 -1.68 -9.88
CA ILE A 66 -15.78 -2.42 -11.14
C ILE A 66 -15.09 -3.73 -10.77
N ARG A 67 -15.81 -4.85 -10.91
CA ARG A 67 -15.19 -6.18 -10.85
C ARG A 67 -14.09 -6.20 -11.92
N PRO A 68 -12.87 -6.69 -11.64
CA PRO A 68 -11.88 -6.86 -12.70
C PRO A 68 -12.53 -7.67 -13.80
N ASP A 69 -12.57 -7.12 -15.02
CA ASP A 69 -12.82 -7.95 -16.19
C ASP A 69 -11.77 -9.06 -16.19
N ASP A 70 -12.15 -10.27 -16.64
CA ASP A 70 -11.20 -11.36 -16.84
C ASP A 70 -9.94 -10.79 -17.52
N PRO A 71 -8.73 -11.20 -17.08
CA PRO A 71 -7.49 -10.65 -17.63
C PRO A 71 -7.59 -10.68 -19.16
N PRO A 72 -7.27 -9.57 -19.86
CA PRO A 72 -7.55 -9.45 -21.27
C PRO A 72 -6.98 -10.67 -21.98
N ALA A 73 -7.86 -11.42 -22.65
CA ALA A 73 -7.41 -12.41 -23.60
C ALA A 73 -6.46 -11.66 -24.55
N TYR A 74 -5.24 -12.15 -24.70
CA TYR A 74 -4.28 -11.66 -25.70
C TYR A 74 -4.83 -11.96 -27.10
N ALA A 75 -5.88 -11.25 -27.50
CA ALA A 75 -6.39 -11.20 -28.85
C ALA A 75 -6.00 -9.84 -29.40
N ALA A 76 -5.12 -9.86 -30.40
CA ALA A 76 -4.68 -8.67 -31.10
C ALA A 76 -5.88 -7.98 -31.76
N SER A 77 -6.30 -6.82 -31.23
CA SER A 77 -7.10 -5.88 -31.99
C SER A 77 -6.49 -4.49 -31.92
N SER A 78 -5.96 -4.06 -33.06
CA SER A 78 -5.44 -2.74 -33.35
C SER A 78 -6.56 -1.69 -33.28
N SER A 79 -6.49 -0.72 -32.36
CA SER A 79 -6.85 0.71 -32.59
C SER A 79 -7.08 1.48 -31.28
N THR A 80 -6.01 1.72 -30.51
CA THR A 80 -5.90 2.89 -29.62
C THR A 80 -4.43 3.32 -29.58
N PRO A 81 -4.10 4.62 -29.48
CA PRO A 81 -2.72 5.11 -29.52
C PRO A 81 -2.03 4.74 -28.21
N ALA A 82 -1.46 3.54 -28.18
CA ALA A 82 -0.87 2.90 -27.02
C ALA A 82 0.64 3.14 -26.99
N PHE A 83 1.11 3.41 -25.78
CA PHE A 83 2.45 3.18 -25.28
C PHE A 83 3.22 2.12 -26.09
N ARG A 84 4.27 2.55 -26.78
CA ARG A 84 5.22 1.68 -27.51
C ARG A 84 6.07 0.95 -26.47
N GLU A 85 5.85 -0.35 -26.29
CA GLU A 85 6.83 -1.19 -25.60
C GLU A 85 8.21 -1.01 -26.28
N PRO A 86 9.31 -0.94 -25.51
CA PRO A 86 10.64 -0.90 -26.12
C PRO A 86 10.81 -2.14 -26.99
N GLU A 87 10.98 -1.94 -28.30
CA GLU A 87 11.32 -3.00 -29.24
C GLU A 87 12.50 -3.78 -28.69
N LEU A 88 12.34 -5.10 -28.62
CA LEU A 88 13.44 -6.02 -28.35
C LEU A 88 14.46 -5.77 -29.46
N VAL A 89 15.57 -5.11 -29.13
CA VAL A 89 16.69 -4.96 -30.07
C VAL A 89 17.14 -6.38 -30.39
N THR A 90 16.83 -6.84 -31.61
CA THR A 90 17.45 -8.03 -32.16
C THR A 90 18.93 -7.72 -32.21
N GLU A 91 19.72 -8.34 -31.33
CA GLU A 91 21.17 -8.25 -31.44
C GLU A 91 21.54 -8.83 -32.81
N GLU A 92 21.94 -7.95 -33.74
CA GLU A 92 22.50 -8.36 -35.01
C GLU A 92 23.69 -9.28 -34.71
N PRO A 93 23.82 -10.42 -35.42
CA PRO A 93 24.96 -11.30 -35.23
C PRO A 93 26.22 -10.48 -35.46
N MET A 94 27.05 -10.39 -34.41
CA MET A 94 28.30 -9.66 -34.44
C MET A 94 29.20 -10.35 -35.46
N ASP A 95 29.22 -9.81 -36.68
CA ASP A 95 30.11 -10.26 -37.75
C ASP A 95 31.54 -10.24 -37.22
N SER A 96 32.21 -11.37 -37.43
CA SER A 96 33.58 -11.67 -37.06
C SER A 96 34.53 -10.51 -37.38
N LEU A 97 34.89 -9.75 -36.36
CA LEU A 97 35.99 -8.80 -36.44
C LEU A 97 37.30 -9.58 -36.52
N SER A 98 37.94 -9.41 -37.69
CA SER A 98 39.24 -9.91 -38.07
C SER A 98 40.27 -9.79 -36.95
N THR A 99 40.83 -10.92 -36.56
CA THR A 99 42.02 -11.04 -35.74
C THR A 99 43.18 -10.36 -36.46
N SER A 100 43.52 -9.12 -36.06
CA SER A 100 44.77 -8.48 -36.46
C SER A 100 45.89 -8.98 -35.56
N THR A 101 46.86 -9.59 -36.22
CA THR A 101 48.15 -10.08 -35.75
C THR A 101 48.99 -8.99 -35.06
N ASP A 102 49.99 -9.46 -34.30
CA ASP A 102 51.20 -8.78 -33.82
C ASP A 102 51.22 -8.32 -32.35
N TRP A 103 51.52 -9.29 -31.47
CA TRP A 103 52.49 -9.02 -30.41
C TRP A 103 53.32 -10.28 -30.09
N ALA A 104 54.51 -10.33 -30.70
CA ALA A 104 55.54 -11.30 -30.41
C ALA A 104 56.21 -10.98 -29.05
N GLY A 105 56.43 -11.99 -28.21
CA GLY A 105 57.41 -11.87 -27.12
C GLY A 105 57.34 -12.89 -25.98
N LYS A 106 58.11 -13.98 -26.13
CA LYS A 106 58.81 -14.76 -25.07
C LYS A 106 57.94 -15.65 -24.14
N SER A 107 57.87 -16.97 -24.34
CA SER A 107 58.85 -18.06 -24.10
C SER A 107 58.78 -18.68 -22.69
N GLY A 108 58.44 -19.97 -22.63
CA GLY A 108 58.53 -20.86 -21.46
C GLY A 108 57.36 -21.86 -21.42
N ALA A 109 57.32 -22.88 -22.27
CA ALA A 109 57.94 -24.21 -22.13
C ALA A 109 57.23 -25.16 -21.13
N ALA A 110 56.85 -26.34 -21.67
CA ALA A 110 56.52 -27.61 -21.02
C ALA A 110 55.09 -27.72 -20.42
N THR A 111 54.29 -28.78 -20.58
CA THR A 111 54.44 -30.10 -21.24
C THR A 111 53.03 -30.75 -21.30
N PHE A 112 52.76 -31.58 -22.31
CA PHE A 112 52.11 -32.92 -22.24
C PHE A 112 50.83 -33.06 -21.37
N TRP A 113 49.67 -33.51 -21.86
CA TRP A 113 49.39 -34.87 -22.34
C TRP A 113 48.25 -34.84 -23.37
N SER A 114 48.54 -35.33 -24.59
CA SER A 114 47.55 -35.93 -25.48
C SER A 114 47.35 -37.39 -25.07
N SER A 115 46.10 -37.87 -25.12
CA SER A 115 45.81 -39.28 -25.34
C SER A 115 44.52 -39.39 -26.11
N ASP A 116 44.69 -39.80 -27.36
CA ASP A 116 43.67 -40.28 -28.28
C ASP A 116 42.87 -41.44 -27.67
N SER A 117 41.58 -41.46 -27.96
CA SER A 117 40.86 -42.73 -28.16
C SER A 117 39.72 -42.53 -29.16
N ASN A 118 40.05 -42.79 -30.42
CA ASN A 118 39.11 -43.20 -31.46
C ASN A 118 38.44 -44.53 -31.05
N SER A 119 37.11 -44.60 -31.19
CA SER A 119 36.33 -45.78 -31.64
C SER A 119 34.94 -45.79 -31.02
N TRP A 120 33.91 -45.45 -31.82
CA TRP A 120 32.54 -45.90 -31.61
C TRP A 120 32.02 -46.43 -32.95
N PRO A 121 31.81 -47.75 -33.11
CA PRO A 121 31.11 -48.29 -34.25
C PRO A 121 29.60 -48.40 -33.95
N ASN A 122 28.82 -48.19 -35.02
CA ASN A 122 27.48 -48.72 -35.26
C ASN A 122 26.34 -48.29 -34.31
N ALA A 123 25.55 -47.37 -34.85
CA ALA A 123 24.15 -47.15 -34.49
C ALA A 123 23.34 -48.45 -34.63
N VAL A 124 22.64 -48.83 -33.57
CA VAL A 124 21.54 -49.78 -33.58
C VAL A 124 20.40 -49.17 -32.76
N ASP A 125 19.22 -49.08 -33.38
CA ASP A 125 17.98 -48.53 -32.84
C ASP A 125 17.53 -49.20 -31.52
N PRO A 126 17.21 -48.43 -30.46
CA PRO A 126 16.63 -48.99 -29.24
C PRO A 126 15.11 -48.74 -29.21
N TRP A 127 14.35 -49.44 -30.06
CA TRP A 127 12.87 -49.44 -30.02
C TRP A 127 12.22 -50.81 -30.19
N GLU A 128 12.96 -51.91 -30.06
CA GLU A 128 12.40 -53.28 -30.13
C GLU A 128 12.90 -54.19 -29.01
N GLU A 129 12.55 -53.92 -27.74
CA GLU A 129 12.68 -54.95 -26.70
C GLU A 129 11.73 -54.78 -25.50
N PHE A 130 10.44 -54.55 -25.75
CA PHE A 130 9.38 -54.77 -24.75
C PHE A 130 8.17 -55.47 -25.36
N SER A 131 8.43 -56.60 -26.02
CA SER A 131 7.40 -57.60 -26.25
C SER A 131 7.97 -58.97 -25.95
N ASN A 132 7.78 -59.44 -24.71
CA ASN A 132 7.31 -60.79 -24.42
C ASN A 132 7.34 -61.11 -22.92
N LYS A 133 6.19 -61.64 -22.47
CA LYS A 133 6.02 -62.61 -21.39
C LYS A 133 6.12 -62.11 -19.94
N THR A 134 4.94 -61.89 -19.38
CA THR A 134 4.53 -62.67 -18.21
C THR A 134 3.07 -63.05 -18.32
N SER A 135 2.84 -64.31 -18.69
CA SER A 135 1.61 -65.03 -18.50
C SER A 135 1.45 -65.33 -17.01
N ALA A 136 0.44 -64.76 -16.36
CA ALA A 136 -0.05 -65.24 -15.07
C ALA A 136 -1.57 -65.21 -15.11
N ALA A 137 -2.13 -66.36 -14.78
CA ALA A 137 -3.49 -66.76 -15.03
C ALA A 137 -4.53 -65.94 -14.26
N ASP A 138 -5.69 -65.83 -14.91
CA ASP A 138 -6.99 -65.62 -14.27
C ASP A 138 -7.11 -66.45 -12.98
N THR A 139 -7.33 -65.77 -11.86
CA THR A 139 -8.03 -66.36 -10.72
C THR A 139 -9.00 -65.33 -10.19
N TRP A 140 -10.25 -65.48 -10.65
CA TRP A 140 -11.41 -64.78 -10.13
C TRP A 140 -11.67 -65.23 -8.68
N GLY A 141 -11.29 -64.40 -7.72
CA GLY A 141 -11.66 -64.53 -6.31
C GLY A 141 -12.65 -63.44 -5.91
N PRO A 142 -13.80 -63.77 -5.29
CA PRO A 142 -14.82 -62.81 -4.92
C PRO A 142 -14.52 -62.18 -3.55
N THR A 143 -14.90 -60.91 -3.42
CA THR A 143 -15.20 -60.20 -2.17
C THR A 143 -14.09 -60.13 -1.11
N GLY A 144 -13.43 -58.98 -1.02
CA GLY A 144 -12.67 -58.62 0.16
C GLY A 144 -12.01 -57.26 0.01
N TYR A 145 -12.68 -56.22 0.53
CA TYR A 145 -12.15 -54.89 0.88
C TYR A 145 -11.09 -54.31 -0.07
N ASP A 146 -11.48 -53.28 -0.84
CA ASP A 146 -10.55 -52.34 -1.48
C ASP A 146 -9.57 -51.80 -0.44
N GLN A 147 -8.43 -52.48 -0.34
CA GLN A 147 -7.27 -52.01 0.40
C GLN A 147 -6.86 -50.74 -0.32
N MET A 148 -7.09 -49.59 0.32
CA MET A 148 -6.63 -48.28 -0.10
C MET A 148 -5.10 -48.35 -0.23
N ASP A 149 -4.63 -48.80 -1.38
CA ASP A 149 -3.24 -49.02 -1.73
C ASP A 149 -2.61 -47.66 -2.08
N TYR A 150 -2.69 -46.71 -1.14
CA TYR A 150 -2.02 -45.41 -1.19
C TYR A 150 -0.49 -45.57 -1.06
N MET A 151 -0.03 -46.79 -0.76
CA MET A 151 1.37 -47.19 -0.78
C MET A 151 1.72 -48.14 -1.93
N SER A 152 0.76 -48.42 -2.84
CA SER A 152 1.07 -49.16 -4.07
C SER A 152 2.16 -48.39 -4.76
N SER A 153 3.30 -49.06 -4.89
CA SER A 153 4.54 -48.54 -5.44
C SER A 153 4.38 -48.36 -6.95
N LYS A 154 3.43 -47.51 -7.37
CA LYS A 154 3.54 -46.79 -8.62
C LYS A 154 4.87 -46.10 -8.51
N THR A 155 5.86 -46.69 -9.18
CA THR A 155 7.15 -46.10 -9.54
C THR A 155 7.00 -44.61 -9.44
N PHE A 156 7.53 -44.02 -8.36
CA PHE A 156 7.66 -42.57 -8.25
C PHE A 156 8.20 -42.17 -9.61
N LEU A 157 7.39 -41.45 -10.40
CA LEU A 157 7.81 -40.99 -11.70
C LEU A 157 9.07 -40.20 -11.41
N ASP A 158 10.20 -40.80 -11.75
CA ASP A 158 11.49 -40.23 -11.43
C ASP A 158 11.59 -38.98 -12.29
N VAL A 159 11.29 -37.84 -11.69
CA VAL A 159 11.30 -36.56 -12.38
C VAL A 159 12.77 -36.19 -12.49
N THR A 160 13.43 -36.70 -13.53
CA THR A 160 14.82 -36.37 -13.83
C THR A 160 14.92 -34.85 -14.06
N ILE A 161 15.65 -34.17 -13.20
CA ILE A 161 15.93 -32.74 -13.35
C ILE A 161 17.21 -32.59 -14.16
N ASP A 162 17.10 -32.07 -15.38
CA ASP A 162 18.24 -31.85 -16.27
C ASP A 162 19.41 -31.15 -15.58
N GLY A 163 20.60 -31.74 -15.75
CA GLY A 163 21.88 -31.22 -15.24
C GLY A 163 22.13 -31.52 -13.76
N ARG A 164 21.47 -32.53 -13.20
CA ARG A 164 21.69 -33.00 -11.83
C ARG A 164 21.89 -34.50 -11.85
N ASP A 165 22.84 -34.98 -11.04
CA ASP A 165 23.07 -36.42 -10.90
C ASP A 165 22.18 -37.03 -9.81
N ASP A 166 21.95 -38.34 -9.90
CA ASP A 166 21.12 -39.08 -8.95
C ASP A 166 21.64 -38.99 -7.51
N TYR A 167 22.95 -38.83 -7.33
CA TYR A 167 23.56 -38.71 -6.00
C TYR A 167 23.18 -37.37 -5.37
N GLU A 168 23.24 -36.30 -6.15
CA GLU A 168 22.87 -34.93 -5.80
C GLU A 168 21.38 -34.85 -5.44
N GLU A 169 20.52 -35.51 -6.23
CA GLU A 169 19.08 -35.59 -5.94
C GLU A 169 18.76 -36.46 -4.72
N ARG A 170 19.56 -37.48 -4.39
CA ARG A 170 19.36 -38.27 -3.15
C ARG A 170 19.87 -37.57 -1.89
N ASN A 171 20.85 -36.68 -2.05
CA ASN A 171 21.53 -36.01 -0.95
C ASN A 171 21.25 -34.49 -0.94
N TRP A 172 20.14 -34.05 -1.55
CA TRP A 172 19.80 -32.62 -1.69
C TRP A 172 19.67 -31.87 -0.35
N TRP A 173 19.43 -32.60 0.74
CA TRP A 173 19.30 -32.08 2.09
C TRP A 173 20.65 -31.77 2.75
N ASP A 174 21.77 -32.28 2.24
CA ASP A 174 23.12 -32.05 2.79
C ASP A 174 23.62 -30.62 2.47
N PRO A 175 23.86 -29.76 3.49
CA PRO A 175 24.35 -28.41 3.29
C PRO A 175 25.70 -28.35 2.56
N ALA A 176 26.63 -29.28 2.82
CA ALA A 176 27.95 -29.26 2.21
C ALA A 176 27.89 -29.58 0.72
N LEU A 177 27.04 -30.55 0.34
CA LEU A 177 26.79 -30.85 -1.07
C LEU A 177 26.07 -29.69 -1.77
N ARG A 178 25.10 -29.04 -1.11
CA ARG A 178 24.44 -27.85 -1.66
C ARG A 178 25.41 -26.69 -1.92
N GLU A 179 26.36 -26.46 -1.01
CA GLU A 179 27.39 -25.44 -1.19
C GLU A 179 28.35 -25.81 -2.33
N LYS A 180 28.80 -27.07 -2.38
CA LYS A 180 29.69 -27.59 -3.43
C LYS A 180 29.09 -27.48 -4.82
N GLU A 181 27.83 -27.88 -4.97
CA GLU A 181 27.13 -27.91 -6.27
C GLU A 181 26.37 -26.61 -6.57
N SER A 182 26.54 -25.57 -5.73
CA SER A 182 25.85 -24.29 -5.89
C SER A 182 24.34 -24.45 -6.05
N ARG A 183 23.73 -25.27 -5.19
CA ARG A 183 22.28 -25.49 -5.20
C ARG A 183 21.55 -24.25 -4.68
N PRO A 184 20.41 -23.89 -5.32
CA PRO A 184 19.52 -22.90 -4.75
C PRO A 184 19.03 -23.39 -3.38
N GLY A 185 18.59 -22.45 -2.53
CA GLY A 185 18.09 -22.76 -1.18
C GLY A 185 16.87 -23.72 -1.19
N PRO A 186 16.26 -24.03 -0.02
CA PRO A 186 15.05 -24.86 0.01
C PRO A 186 13.97 -24.28 -0.92
N GLY A 187 13.32 -25.14 -1.69
CA GLY A 187 12.26 -24.73 -2.60
C GLY A 187 10.88 -24.78 -1.93
N MET A 188 9.91 -24.12 -2.57
CA MET A 188 8.53 -24.03 -2.11
C MET A 188 7.56 -24.22 -3.27
N LEU A 189 6.43 -24.86 -2.97
CA LEU A 189 5.33 -25.05 -3.91
C LEU A 189 4.53 -23.73 -4.06
N PRO A 190 3.78 -23.56 -5.17
CA PRO A 190 3.03 -22.32 -5.40
C PRO A 190 1.99 -22.02 -4.31
N THR A 191 1.39 -23.04 -3.70
CA THR A 191 0.45 -22.89 -2.59
C THR A 191 1.12 -22.32 -1.34
N VAL A 192 2.28 -22.86 -0.98
CA VAL A 192 3.10 -22.37 0.14
C VAL A 192 3.59 -20.95 -0.15
N LEU A 193 3.99 -20.66 -1.40
CA LEU A 193 4.33 -19.30 -1.80
C LEU A 193 3.15 -18.34 -1.63
N ALA A 194 1.95 -18.74 -2.03
CA ALA A 194 0.76 -17.90 -1.88
C ALA A 194 0.45 -17.61 -0.39
N GLU A 195 0.60 -18.60 0.48
CA GLU A 195 0.44 -18.43 1.94
C GLU A 195 1.52 -17.53 2.56
N GLU A 196 2.77 -17.65 2.09
CA GLU A 196 3.90 -16.81 2.52
C GLU A 196 3.71 -15.34 2.07
N LEU A 197 3.23 -15.12 0.85
CA LEU A 197 3.01 -13.79 0.29
C LEU A 197 1.73 -13.13 0.82
N HIS A 198 0.73 -13.93 1.18
CA HIS A 198 -0.59 -13.47 1.54
C HIS A 198 -1.17 -14.30 2.68
N ASN A 199 -1.33 -13.65 3.84
CA ASN A 199 -2.13 -14.21 4.91
C ASN A 199 -3.62 -14.18 4.47
N PRO A 200 -4.37 -15.30 4.53
CA PRO A 200 -5.79 -15.33 4.14
C PRO A 200 -6.65 -14.29 4.86
N ASP A 201 -6.24 -13.82 6.05
CA ASP A 201 -6.92 -12.77 6.80
C ASP A 201 -6.60 -11.34 6.28
N HIS A 202 -5.72 -11.19 5.29
CA HIS A 202 -5.18 -9.91 4.79
C HIS A 202 -5.50 -9.74 3.31
N SER A 203 -6.69 -9.23 2.98
CA SER A 203 -7.00 -8.94 1.57
C SER A 203 -6.12 -7.81 1.01
N LEU A 204 -5.58 -8.05 -0.18
CA LEU A 204 -4.82 -7.08 -0.97
C LEU A 204 -5.68 -6.52 -2.11
N PHE A 205 -5.71 -5.19 -2.26
CA PHE A 205 -6.55 -4.51 -3.25
C PHE A 205 -5.69 -3.70 -4.23
N SER A 206 -5.95 -3.87 -5.52
CA SER A 206 -5.47 -2.90 -6.51
C SER A 206 -6.33 -1.63 -6.40
N VAL A 207 -5.67 -0.48 -6.22
CA VAL A 207 -6.35 0.81 -6.04
C VAL A 207 -6.19 1.63 -7.31
N ILE A 208 -7.31 1.86 -8.00
CA ILE A 208 -7.37 2.75 -9.16
C ILE A 208 -7.94 4.08 -8.68
N VAL A 209 -7.18 5.15 -8.89
CA VAL A 209 -7.52 6.47 -8.37
C VAL A 209 -8.04 7.36 -9.51
N THR A 210 -9.21 7.96 -9.30
CA THR A 210 -9.77 8.98 -10.20
C THR A 210 -9.80 10.32 -9.49
N SER A 211 -9.42 11.39 -10.21
CA SER A 211 -9.51 12.74 -9.66
C SER A 211 -10.96 13.09 -9.32
N PRO A 212 -11.24 13.68 -8.15
CA PRO A 212 -12.59 14.11 -7.82
C PRO A 212 -13.04 15.21 -8.80
N GLU A 213 -14.30 15.14 -9.23
CA GLU A 213 -14.92 16.18 -10.06
C GLU A 213 -15.25 17.40 -9.19
N VAL A 214 -14.22 18.13 -8.77
CA VAL A 214 -14.40 19.40 -8.05
C VAL A 214 -14.64 20.46 -9.10
N GLN A 215 -15.91 20.81 -9.33
CA GLN A 215 -16.22 22.02 -10.09
C GLN A 215 -15.52 23.18 -9.39
N PRO A 216 -14.60 23.89 -10.06
CA PRO A 216 -14.03 25.11 -9.49
C PRO A 216 -15.24 25.97 -9.14
N SER A 217 -15.40 26.29 -7.87
CA SER A 217 -16.44 27.22 -7.45
C SER A 217 -16.14 28.49 -8.21
N ASN A 218 -16.90 28.71 -9.29
CA ASN A 218 -16.88 29.91 -10.09
C ASN A 218 -17.30 31.00 -9.12
N LEU A 219 -16.32 31.53 -8.39
CA LEU A 219 -16.33 32.89 -7.91
C LEU A 219 -16.27 33.72 -9.19
N THR A 220 -17.37 33.72 -9.93
CA THR A 220 -17.70 34.80 -10.83
C THR A 220 -17.49 36.02 -9.97
N ALA A 221 -16.38 36.71 -10.23
CA ALA A 221 -16.22 38.09 -9.86
C ALA A 221 -17.46 38.74 -10.43
N SER A 222 -18.49 38.84 -9.60
CA SER A 222 -19.71 39.53 -9.93
C SER A 222 -19.24 40.96 -10.05
N SER A 223 -18.80 41.31 -11.26
CA SER A 223 -18.59 42.66 -11.69
C SER A 223 -19.90 43.34 -11.40
N LEU A 224 -19.97 43.99 -10.24
CA LEU A 224 -21.06 44.86 -9.89
C LEU A 224 -21.29 45.73 -11.13
N PRO A 225 -22.50 45.78 -11.71
CA PRO A 225 -22.76 46.71 -12.78
C PRO A 225 -22.40 48.09 -12.25
N ALA A 226 -21.47 48.75 -12.94
CA ALA A 226 -21.08 50.12 -12.64
C ALA A 226 -22.36 50.95 -12.49
N VAL A 227 -22.62 51.43 -11.28
CA VAL A 227 -23.74 52.34 -11.03
C VAL A 227 -23.42 53.61 -11.82
N PRO A 228 -24.23 54.02 -12.80
CA PRO A 228 -24.01 55.25 -13.52
C PRO A 228 -24.27 56.43 -12.57
N ASN A 229 -23.29 57.33 -12.49
CA ASN A 229 -23.38 58.63 -11.84
C ASN A 229 -24.72 59.31 -12.13
N SER A 230 -25.52 59.54 -11.11
CA SER A 230 -26.60 60.52 -11.13
C SER A 230 -26.21 61.73 -10.29
N PRO A 231 -26.40 62.97 -10.78
CA PRO A 231 -26.14 64.19 -10.04
C PRO A 231 -27.37 64.54 -9.18
N SER A 232 -27.18 64.81 -7.89
CA SER A 232 -28.21 65.44 -7.08
C SER A 232 -27.69 66.68 -6.38
N LEU A 233 -28.47 67.72 -6.62
CA LEU A 233 -28.35 69.11 -6.21
C LEU A 233 -28.49 69.30 -4.69
N ALA A 234 -28.00 70.45 -4.27
CA ALA A 234 -28.09 71.05 -2.95
C ALA A 234 -29.50 71.06 -2.31
N ARG A 235 -29.55 70.88 -0.98
CA ARG A 235 -30.30 71.78 -0.07
C ARG A 235 -29.95 71.57 1.41
N ASN A 236 -29.36 72.62 1.97
CA ASN A 236 -29.63 73.32 3.24
C ASN A 236 -29.81 72.54 4.56
N ALA A 237 -28.90 72.91 5.48
CA ALA A 237 -29.12 73.49 6.81
C ALA A 237 -29.89 72.68 7.87
N TRP A 238 -29.23 72.40 9.00
CA TRP A 238 -29.49 72.99 10.32
C TRP A 238 -28.34 72.61 11.26
N GLY A 239 -27.89 73.57 12.07
CA GLY A 239 -26.56 73.56 12.68
C GLY A 239 -26.41 72.87 14.04
N SER A 240 -25.16 72.70 14.44
CA SER A 240 -24.65 72.90 15.80
C SER A 240 -23.11 72.83 15.78
N PRO A 241 -22.38 73.74 16.43
CA PRO A 241 -20.92 73.71 16.49
C PRO A 241 -20.45 72.86 17.67
N SER A 242 -19.44 72.02 17.47
CA SER A 242 -18.67 71.40 18.55
C SER A 242 -17.22 71.15 18.09
N PRO A 243 -16.25 71.20 19.01
CA PRO A 243 -14.91 71.67 18.73
C PRO A 243 -14.01 70.59 18.12
N GLN A 244 -13.05 71.09 17.34
CA GLN A 244 -11.95 70.34 16.73
C GLN A 244 -11.18 69.53 17.78
N SER A 245 -11.22 68.20 17.61
CA SER A 245 -10.22 67.29 18.16
C SER A 245 -9.49 66.65 16.99
N THR A 246 -8.20 66.95 16.90
CA THR A 246 -7.23 66.37 15.97
C THR A 246 -7.13 64.87 16.19
N THR A 247 -7.86 64.09 15.40
CA THR A 247 -7.76 62.64 15.34
C THR A 247 -6.63 62.23 14.38
N SER A 248 -5.53 61.78 14.96
CA SER A 248 -4.51 60.98 14.28
C SER A 248 -5.16 59.71 13.73
N SER A 249 -5.27 59.62 12.41
CA SER A 249 -5.71 58.42 11.69
C SER A 249 -4.84 57.22 12.10
N PRO A 250 -5.42 56.12 12.63
CA PRO A 250 -4.65 54.91 12.88
C PRO A 250 -4.16 54.34 11.54
N PRO A 251 -2.92 53.82 11.46
CA PRO A 251 -2.41 53.19 10.26
C PRO A 251 -3.34 52.02 9.90
N GLY A 252 -3.90 52.07 8.68
CA GLY A 252 -4.81 51.05 8.19
C GLY A 252 -4.18 49.65 8.27
N PRO A 253 -4.96 48.61 8.61
CA PRO A 253 -4.46 47.25 8.69
C PRO A 253 -3.83 46.91 7.34
N SER A 254 -2.53 46.58 7.39
CA SER A 254 -1.73 46.16 6.25
C SER A 254 -2.49 45.07 5.53
N THR A 255 -2.95 45.34 4.31
CA THR A 255 -3.57 44.34 3.45
C THR A 255 -2.54 43.26 3.20
N SER A 256 -2.61 42.18 3.99
CA SER A 256 -1.81 40.99 3.80
C SER A 256 -2.02 40.55 2.36
N THR A 257 -0.96 40.64 1.56
CA THR A 257 -0.92 40.14 0.18
C THR A 257 -1.15 38.64 0.23
N THR A 258 -2.41 38.23 0.15
CA THR A 258 -2.81 36.84 0.08
C THR A 258 -2.27 36.30 -1.24
N SER A 259 -1.24 35.46 -1.15
CA SER A 259 -0.75 34.67 -2.28
C SER A 259 -1.92 33.96 -2.95
N PRO A 260 -1.95 33.85 -4.29
CA PRO A 260 -3.00 33.12 -4.99
C PRO A 260 -3.12 31.69 -4.41
N PRO A 261 -4.35 31.14 -4.34
CA PRO A 261 -4.53 29.77 -3.85
C PRO A 261 -3.74 28.79 -4.72
N PRO A 262 -3.15 27.73 -4.12
CA PRO A 262 -2.40 26.73 -4.87
C PRO A 262 -3.31 26.04 -5.90
N PRO A 263 -2.78 25.66 -7.08
CA PRO A 263 -3.58 24.96 -8.08
C PRO A 263 -4.05 23.59 -7.56
N PRO A 264 -5.20 23.08 -8.02
CA PRO A 264 -5.68 21.75 -7.64
C PRO A 264 -4.70 20.65 -8.09
N PRO A 265 -4.71 19.46 -7.46
CA PRO A 265 -3.93 18.32 -7.90
C PRO A 265 -4.15 17.97 -9.37
N THR A 266 -3.05 17.83 -10.11
CA THR A 266 -3.09 17.29 -11.46
C THR A 266 -3.37 15.78 -11.42
N GLU A 267 -3.88 15.22 -12.51
CA GLU A 267 -4.12 13.77 -12.60
C GLU A 267 -2.83 12.95 -12.39
N SER A 268 -1.69 13.45 -12.86
CA SER A 268 -0.39 12.81 -12.63
C SER A 268 0.00 12.80 -11.14
N GLU A 269 -0.24 13.89 -10.42
CA GLU A 269 -0.04 13.94 -8.96
C GLU A 269 -0.94 12.95 -8.22
N VAL A 270 -2.19 12.78 -8.68
CA VAL A 270 -3.15 11.83 -8.10
C VAL A 270 -2.74 10.38 -8.37
N ARG A 271 -2.26 10.06 -9.58
CA ARG A 271 -1.77 8.73 -9.95
C ARG A 271 -0.49 8.35 -9.19
N THR A 272 0.41 9.31 -8.97
CA THR A 272 1.66 9.10 -8.23
C THR A 272 1.47 9.07 -6.71
N ALA A 273 0.26 9.34 -6.20
CA ALA A 273 -0.07 9.16 -4.79
C ALA A 273 -0.12 7.68 -4.37
N VAL A 274 -0.27 6.75 -5.33
CA VAL A 274 -0.04 5.32 -5.12
C VAL A 274 1.47 5.08 -5.23
N PRO A 275 2.12 4.43 -4.24
CA PRO A 275 3.59 4.39 -4.18
C PRO A 275 4.25 3.67 -5.37
N HIS A 276 3.53 2.77 -6.04
CA HIS A 276 4.02 2.06 -7.23
C HIS A 276 2.86 1.43 -8.01
N PRO A 277 2.94 1.25 -9.35
CA PRO A 277 1.85 0.64 -10.13
C PRO A 277 1.49 -0.79 -9.74
N ASN A 278 2.47 -1.56 -9.26
CA ASN A 278 2.29 -2.91 -8.72
C ASN A 278 2.10 -2.94 -7.19
N ALA A 279 1.70 -1.82 -6.59
CA ALA A 279 1.38 -1.75 -5.17
C ALA A 279 -0.08 -2.15 -4.93
N TYR A 280 -0.28 -3.00 -3.95
CA TYR A 280 -1.59 -3.42 -3.48
C TYR A 280 -1.81 -2.90 -2.07
N TYR A 281 -2.96 -2.28 -1.83
CA TYR A 281 -3.33 -1.77 -0.52
C TYR A 281 -3.88 -2.88 0.37
N CYS A 282 -3.44 -2.93 1.63
CA CYS A 282 -3.91 -3.85 2.66
C CYS A 282 -4.66 -3.07 3.75
N PRO A 283 -6.00 -3.09 3.78
CA PRO A 283 -6.81 -2.38 4.78
C PRO A 283 -6.55 -2.85 6.22
N LYS A 284 -6.15 -4.11 6.41
CA LYS A 284 -5.81 -4.69 7.73
C LYS A 284 -4.46 -4.23 8.27
N GLU A 285 -3.56 -3.77 7.42
CA GLU A 285 -2.28 -3.18 7.85
C GLU A 285 -2.25 -1.65 7.69
N ASN A 286 -3.27 -1.07 7.03
CA ASN A 286 -3.25 0.32 6.57
C ASN A 286 -1.92 0.65 5.87
N GLY A 287 -1.56 -0.17 4.89
CA GLY A 287 -0.28 -0.06 4.19
C GLY A 287 -0.31 -0.73 2.82
N TRP A 288 0.79 -0.64 2.09
CA TRP A 288 0.95 -1.12 0.73
C TRP A 288 1.91 -2.30 0.67
N VAL A 289 1.69 -3.20 -0.26
CA VAL A 289 2.61 -4.31 -0.57
C VAL A 289 2.89 -4.27 -2.07
N ILE A 290 4.17 -4.22 -2.45
CA ILE A 290 4.57 -4.43 -3.84
C ILE A 290 4.50 -5.91 -4.11
N LEU A 291 3.76 -6.28 -5.14
CA LEU A 291 3.73 -7.64 -5.63
C LEU A 291 3.82 -7.61 -7.15
N SER A 292 4.94 -8.07 -7.71
CA SER A 292 5.17 -8.09 -9.14
C SER A 292 5.59 -9.47 -9.59
N TRP A 293 4.81 -10.10 -10.47
CA TRP A 293 5.15 -11.38 -11.07
C TRP A 293 5.33 -11.21 -12.57
N LYS A 294 6.35 -11.86 -13.13
CA LYS A 294 6.67 -11.80 -14.55
C LYS A 294 7.24 -13.14 -15.00
N SER A 295 6.98 -13.52 -16.26
CA SER A 295 7.81 -14.50 -16.95
C SER A 295 8.78 -13.74 -17.84
N SER A 296 10.08 -13.78 -17.51
CA SER A 296 11.10 -13.07 -18.28
C SER A 296 12.45 -13.79 -18.23
N SER A 297 13.11 -13.83 -19.39
CA SER A 297 14.46 -14.35 -19.58
C SER A 297 15.55 -13.47 -18.96
N VAL A 298 15.19 -12.26 -18.54
CA VAL A 298 16.05 -11.28 -17.88
C VAL A 298 15.84 -11.37 -16.37
N SER A 299 16.92 -11.56 -15.61
CA SER A 299 16.86 -11.54 -14.16
C SER A 299 16.44 -10.17 -13.65
N PRO A 300 15.63 -10.09 -12.58
CA PRO A 300 15.34 -8.82 -11.95
C PRO A 300 16.63 -8.14 -11.45
N PRO A 301 16.62 -6.82 -11.28
CA PRO A 301 17.81 -6.07 -10.88
C PRO A 301 18.20 -6.40 -9.44
N LEU A 302 19.24 -7.24 -9.31
CA LEU A 302 19.71 -7.69 -8.00
C LEU A 302 20.44 -6.57 -7.25
N ALA A 303 20.21 -6.51 -5.94
CA ALA A 303 20.92 -5.65 -5.01
C ALA A 303 22.43 -5.99 -4.99
N LYS A 304 23.28 -4.99 -4.78
CA LYS A 304 24.73 -5.17 -4.60
C LYS A 304 25.01 -5.99 -3.34
N SER A 305 24.32 -5.72 -2.23
CA SER A 305 24.43 -6.48 -0.99
C SER A 305 24.13 -7.96 -1.21
N PHE A 306 23.12 -8.27 -2.03
CA PHE A 306 22.81 -9.64 -2.41
C PHE A 306 23.92 -10.28 -3.26
N LYS A 307 24.45 -9.57 -4.27
CA LYS A 307 25.56 -10.07 -5.10
C LYS A 307 26.84 -10.31 -4.30
N ASN A 308 27.09 -9.50 -3.28
CA ASN A 308 28.26 -9.62 -2.40
C ASN A 308 28.06 -10.66 -1.30
N SER A 309 26.81 -11.04 -1.02
CA SER A 309 26.50 -12.06 -0.03
C SER A 309 26.93 -13.44 -0.54
N LYS A 310 27.46 -14.27 0.37
CA LYS A 310 27.72 -15.70 0.09
C LYS A 310 26.44 -16.54 0.08
N LEU A 311 25.27 -15.91 -0.08
CA LEU A 311 24.00 -16.63 -0.10
C LEU A 311 23.89 -17.51 -1.36
N HIS A 312 22.91 -18.41 -1.33
CA HIS A 312 22.64 -19.35 -2.40
C HIS A 312 22.63 -18.69 -3.78
N SER A 313 23.34 -19.31 -4.72
CA SER A 313 23.29 -19.00 -6.15
C SER A 313 21.85 -19.01 -6.67
N LEU A 314 21.56 -18.08 -7.57
CA LEU A 314 20.30 -18.10 -8.31
C LEU A 314 20.24 -19.35 -9.19
N PRO A 315 19.04 -19.88 -9.51
CA PRO A 315 18.95 -21.03 -10.38
C PRO A 315 19.44 -20.66 -11.79
N ASP A 316 20.10 -21.61 -12.46
CA ASP A 316 20.71 -21.41 -13.78
C ASP A 316 19.75 -20.71 -14.77
N GLN A 317 20.15 -19.50 -15.17
CA GLN A 317 19.37 -18.66 -16.07
C GLN A 317 19.29 -19.24 -17.47
N ALA A 318 20.33 -19.91 -17.97
CA ALA A 318 20.33 -20.52 -19.29
C ALA A 318 19.30 -21.66 -19.36
N ARG A 319 19.23 -22.50 -18.32
CA ARG A 319 18.17 -23.51 -18.17
C ARG A 319 16.79 -22.86 -18.11
N ARG A 320 16.60 -21.86 -17.25
CA ARG A 320 15.30 -21.19 -17.09
C ARG A 320 14.78 -20.55 -18.37
N ARG A 321 15.66 -20.05 -19.23
CA ARG A 321 15.31 -19.46 -20.54
C ARG A 321 14.73 -20.47 -21.52
N ARG A 322 15.02 -21.77 -21.36
CA ARG A 322 14.50 -22.83 -22.26
C ARG A 322 13.02 -23.11 -22.06
N ALA A 323 12.47 -22.81 -20.89
CA ALA A 323 11.06 -23.00 -20.57
C ALA A 323 10.41 -21.66 -20.19
N GLU A 324 9.43 -21.19 -20.98
CA GLU A 324 8.68 -19.97 -20.65
C GLU A 324 7.79 -20.18 -19.41
N SER A 325 7.19 -21.36 -19.28
CA SER A 325 6.35 -21.72 -18.14
C SER A 325 6.44 -23.21 -17.85
N CYS A 326 6.41 -23.57 -16.56
CA CYS A 326 6.24 -24.95 -16.12
C CYS A 326 4.82 -25.47 -16.39
N THR A 327 3.84 -24.58 -16.58
CA THR A 327 2.41 -24.94 -16.68
C THR A 327 1.89 -25.03 -18.12
N LYS A 328 2.61 -24.49 -19.10
CA LYS A 328 2.17 -24.49 -20.51
C LYS A 328 2.79 -25.69 -21.24
N ASP A 329 1.93 -26.42 -21.95
CA ASP A 329 2.24 -27.30 -23.08
C ASP A 329 3.23 -28.46 -22.86
N GLN A 330 2.72 -29.58 -22.34
CA GLN A 330 3.07 -30.86 -22.96
C GLN A 330 1.81 -31.69 -23.25
N PRO A 331 1.50 -31.99 -24.52
CA PRO A 331 0.24 -32.61 -24.92
C PRO A 331 0.04 -34.06 -24.43
N ILE A 332 1.03 -34.68 -23.77
CA ILE A 332 1.01 -36.13 -23.47
C ILE A 332 1.48 -36.47 -22.04
N SER A 333 1.84 -35.51 -21.18
CA SER A 333 2.30 -35.83 -19.81
C SER A 333 1.33 -35.37 -18.71
N PRO A 334 0.50 -36.28 -18.16
CA PRO A 334 -0.41 -35.99 -17.07
C PRO A 334 0.25 -36.26 -15.72
N ALA A 335 0.90 -35.27 -15.11
CA ALA A 335 1.01 -35.17 -13.64
C ALA A 335 1.73 -33.88 -13.23
N ASN A 336 0.99 -32.97 -12.57
CA ASN A 336 1.48 -32.05 -11.55
C ASN A 336 2.72 -31.19 -11.88
N LYS A 337 2.85 -30.64 -13.09
CA LYS A 337 3.87 -29.61 -13.33
C LYS A 337 3.46 -28.32 -12.62
N THR A 338 3.99 -28.14 -11.42
CA THR A 338 3.88 -26.91 -10.64
C THR A 338 5.20 -26.14 -10.69
N HIS A 339 5.14 -24.81 -10.63
CA HIS A 339 6.34 -24.01 -10.43
C HIS A 339 7.00 -24.39 -9.09
N HIS A 340 8.31 -24.57 -9.09
CA HIS A 340 9.08 -24.82 -7.87
C HIS A 340 9.93 -23.59 -7.57
N PHE A 341 9.56 -22.84 -6.54
CA PHE A 341 10.11 -21.53 -6.24
C PHE A 341 11.23 -21.59 -5.21
N HIS A 342 12.20 -20.69 -5.32
CA HIS A 342 13.21 -20.46 -4.29
C HIS A 342 13.13 -19.00 -3.84
N LYS A 343 13.14 -18.78 -2.53
CA LYS A 343 13.11 -17.45 -1.91
C LYS A 343 14.52 -16.94 -1.69
N TYR A 344 14.76 -15.71 -2.15
CA TYR A 344 15.98 -14.93 -1.94
C TYR A 344 15.56 -13.65 -1.23
N ALA A 345 15.73 -13.64 0.09
CA ALA A 345 15.33 -12.51 0.91
C ALA A 345 16.17 -11.28 0.57
N LYS A 346 15.53 -10.11 0.47
CA LYS A 346 16.21 -8.81 0.23
C LYS A 346 17.13 -8.81 -1.01
N ALA A 347 16.79 -9.59 -2.03
CA ALA A 347 17.64 -9.79 -3.20
C ALA A 347 17.48 -8.71 -4.28
N VAL A 348 16.36 -7.98 -4.30
CA VAL A 348 16.04 -6.99 -5.34
C VAL A 348 16.03 -5.60 -4.73
N ASP A 349 16.65 -4.66 -5.43
CA ASP A 349 16.66 -3.25 -5.06
C ASP A 349 15.44 -2.53 -5.63
N ALA A 350 14.60 -1.97 -4.75
CA ALA A 350 13.42 -1.19 -5.11
C ALA A 350 13.71 -0.01 -6.06
N HIS A 351 14.87 0.64 -5.95
CA HIS A 351 15.24 1.77 -6.80
C HIS A 351 15.48 1.36 -8.25
N LYS A 352 15.70 0.06 -8.50
CA LYS A 352 15.98 -0.46 -9.85
C LYS A 352 14.74 -1.08 -10.50
N LEU A 353 13.60 -1.10 -9.80
CA LEU A 353 12.34 -1.52 -10.39
C LEU A 353 11.96 -0.64 -11.59
N THR A 354 11.01 -1.13 -12.40
CA THR A 354 10.47 -0.38 -13.54
C THR A 354 8.95 -0.24 -13.37
N PRO A 355 8.44 0.95 -12.99
CA PRO A 355 9.20 2.14 -12.58
C PRO A 355 9.93 1.97 -11.22
N PRO A 356 10.94 2.79 -10.91
CA PRO A 356 11.60 2.79 -9.60
C PRO A 356 10.61 3.04 -8.46
N LEU A 357 10.73 2.30 -7.37
CA LEU A 357 10.04 2.63 -6.12
C LEU A 357 10.90 3.63 -5.34
N ASN A 358 10.56 4.91 -5.46
CA ASN A 358 11.18 5.97 -4.66
C ASN A 358 10.44 6.08 -3.34
N MET A 359 11.17 5.98 -2.22
CA MET A 359 10.58 6.28 -0.92
C MET A 359 10.35 7.77 -0.77
N ASP A 360 9.24 8.13 -0.13
CA ASP A 360 8.94 9.53 0.14
C ASP A 360 9.84 10.06 1.28
N ASP A 361 10.28 11.32 1.19
CA ASP A 361 11.22 11.93 2.14
C ASP A 361 10.77 11.80 3.62
N TRP A 362 9.46 11.88 3.87
CA TRP A 362 8.90 11.74 5.22
C TRP A 362 8.97 10.30 5.74
N GLU A 363 8.95 9.30 4.87
CA GLU A 363 9.11 7.90 5.24
C GLU A 363 10.56 7.60 5.59
N VAL A 364 11.49 8.16 4.80
CA VAL A 364 12.94 8.04 5.07
C VAL A 364 13.24 8.63 6.45
N GLU A 365 12.75 9.83 6.74
CA GLU A 365 12.92 10.48 8.05
C GLU A 365 12.33 9.64 9.21
N GLU A 366 11.14 9.05 9.03
CA GLU A 366 10.53 8.19 10.04
C GLU A 366 11.33 6.89 10.23
N SER A 367 11.83 6.29 9.15
CA SER A 367 12.64 5.06 9.18
C SER A 367 13.96 5.28 9.94
N ILE A 368 14.61 6.42 9.73
CA ILE A 368 15.81 6.84 10.44
C ILE A 368 15.48 7.01 11.93
N LYS A 369 14.38 7.67 12.29
CA LYS A 369 13.93 7.82 13.69
C LYS A 369 13.60 6.47 14.34
N VAL A 370 13.03 5.53 13.61
CA VAL A 370 12.79 4.16 14.11
C VAL A 370 14.11 3.43 14.33
N LYS A 371 15.05 3.52 13.39
CA LYS A 371 16.40 2.92 13.49
C LYS A 371 17.17 3.47 14.69
N HIS A 372 17.14 4.78 14.93
CA HIS A 372 17.77 5.35 16.13
C HIS A 372 17.13 4.86 17.43
N ARG A 373 15.81 4.72 17.48
CA ARG A 373 15.10 4.20 18.66
C ARG A 373 15.38 2.72 18.91
N SER A 374 15.58 1.91 17.87
CA SER A 374 15.96 0.51 18.04
C SER A 374 17.43 0.35 18.43
N GLN A 375 18.32 1.21 17.91
CA GLN A 375 19.74 1.20 18.25
C GLN A 375 20.03 1.74 19.66
N SER A 376 19.28 2.74 20.14
CA SER A 376 19.49 3.30 21.48
C SER A 376 19.19 2.33 22.63
N ILE A 377 18.69 1.12 22.33
CA ILE A 377 18.48 0.07 23.31
C ILE A 377 19.73 -0.79 23.48
N VAL A 378 20.69 -0.73 22.55
CA VAL A 378 21.78 -1.71 22.51
C VAL A 378 23.07 -1.19 23.15
N GLU A 379 23.50 0.06 23.00
CA GLU A 379 24.73 0.55 23.65
C GLU A 379 24.64 2.06 23.98
N ASP A 380 25.12 2.45 25.17
CA ASP A 380 25.32 3.85 25.60
C ASP A 380 26.42 4.52 24.75
N ILE A 381 26.17 4.71 23.46
CA ILE A 381 27.04 5.52 22.61
C ILE A 381 26.80 6.97 23.01
N ASP A 382 27.77 7.51 23.74
CA ASP A 382 27.81 8.89 24.21
C ASP A 382 27.93 9.84 23.00
N ILE A 383 26.79 10.30 22.48
CA ILE A 383 26.66 11.21 21.31
C ILE A 383 27.54 12.46 21.49
N THR A 384 27.82 12.85 22.75
CA THR A 384 28.66 14.03 23.03
C THR A 384 30.15 13.82 22.73
N LYS A 385 30.58 12.57 22.46
CA LYS A 385 31.96 12.23 22.11
C LYS A 385 32.22 12.07 20.62
N LEU A 386 31.19 12.11 19.77
CA LEU A 386 31.36 12.06 18.32
C LEU A 386 31.97 13.37 17.83
N THR A 387 33.11 13.30 17.15
CA THR A 387 33.73 14.49 16.56
C THR A 387 33.03 14.83 15.23
N PRO A 388 33.11 16.08 14.75
CA PRO A 388 32.57 16.45 13.43
C PRO A 388 33.13 15.60 12.29
N GLU A 389 34.37 15.11 12.43
CA GLU A 389 35.00 14.20 11.47
C GLU A 389 34.33 12.81 11.47
N ASP A 390 33.87 12.31 12.61
CA ASP A 390 33.11 11.04 12.68
C ASP A 390 31.75 11.19 12.00
N LEU A 391 31.07 12.33 12.18
CA LEU A 391 29.81 12.63 11.48
C LEU A 391 30.01 12.74 9.96
N GLN A 392 31.06 13.44 9.52
CA GLN A 392 31.38 13.55 8.11
C GLN A 392 31.79 12.21 7.51
N LYS A 393 32.59 11.40 8.23
CA LYS A 393 32.96 10.06 7.81
C LYS A 393 31.74 9.13 7.72
N MET A 394 30.79 9.22 8.64
CA MET A 394 29.52 8.50 8.54
C MET A 394 28.64 8.96 7.36
N MET A 395 28.78 10.21 6.91
CA MET A 395 28.12 10.70 5.70
C MET A 395 28.83 10.26 4.42
N GLU A 396 30.17 10.30 4.38
CA GLU A 396 30.98 9.89 3.23
C GLU A 396 30.97 8.36 3.03
N GLU A 397 31.02 7.56 4.09
CA GLU A 397 30.79 6.11 4.02
C GLU A 397 29.35 5.75 3.61
N GLY A 398 28.42 6.72 3.66
CA GLY A 398 27.06 6.59 3.16
C GLY A 398 26.87 6.91 1.67
N GLU A 399 27.90 7.36 0.95
CA GLU A 399 27.81 7.67 -0.48
C GLU A 399 27.96 6.44 -1.40
N GLU A 400 28.24 5.25 -0.88
CA GLU A 400 28.01 4.01 -1.65
C GLU A 400 26.52 3.96 -2.02
N GLU A 401 26.17 4.09 -3.31
CA GLU A 401 24.79 4.19 -3.83
C GLU A 401 23.79 3.48 -2.90
N GLU A 402 23.11 4.28 -2.07
CA GLU A 402 22.30 3.75 -0.98
C GLU A 402 21.25 2.82 -1.59
N GLU A 403 21.41 1.52 -1.30
CA GLU A 403 20.44 0.55 -1.79
C GLU A 403 19.08 0.94 -1.26
N GLY A 404 18.10 0.95 -2.15
CA GLY A 404 16.74 1.27 -1.75
C GLY A 404 16.17 0.21 -0.83
N ARG A 405 14.87 0.28 -0.63
CA ARG A 405 14.15 -0.75 0.08
C ARG A 405 14.38 -2.11 -0.59
N LEU A 406 15.04 -3.02 0.12
CA LEU A 406 15.30 -4.36 -0.39
C LEU A 406 14.03 -5.22 -0.37
N LEU A 407 13.80 -5.93 -1.48
CA LEU A 407 12.62 -6.73 -1.76
C LEU A 407 12.98 -8.22 -1.84
N ASP A 408 12.03 -9.08 -1.49
CA ASP A 408 12.19 -10.52 -1.59
C ASP A 408 11.93 -10.98 -3.03
N LEU A 409 12.77 -11.89 -3.50
CA LEU A 409 12.71 -12.47 -4.84
C LEU A 409 12.37 -13.96 -4.74
N TYR A 410 11.34 -14.37 -5.46
CA TYR A 410 10.89 -15.75 -5.57
C TYR A 410 11.08 -16.21 -7.01
N VAL A 411 11.93 -17.20 -7.24
CA VAL A 411 12.33 -17.62 -8.59
C VAL A 411 12.00 -19.08 -8.82
N CYS A 412 11.32 -19.38 -9.92
CA CYS A 412 11.14 -20.76 -10.36
C CYS A 412 12.48 -21.36 -10.82
N CYS A 413 12.85 -22.55 -10.36
CA CYS A 413 14.12 -23.17 -10.75
C CYS A 413 14.16 -23.74 -12.18
N GLN A 414 12.99 -23.91 -12.82
CA GLN A 414 12.86 -24.57 -14.11
C GLN A 414 12.51 -23.61 -15.26
N CYS A 415 11.72 -22.56 -15.01
CA CYS A 415 11.25 -21.64 -16.04
C CYS A 415 11.61 -20.18 -15.74
N SER A 416 11.35 -19.29 -16.70
CA SER A 416 11.60 -17.85 -16.61
C SER A 416 10.68 -17.10 -15.65
N PHE A 417 9.76 -17.77 -14.96
CA PHE A 417 8.83 -17.15 -14.03
C PHE A 417 9.53 -16.73 -12.71
N TYR A 418 9.25 -15.52 -12.26
CA TYR A 418 9.65 -15.03 -10.93
C TYR A 418 8.61 -14.06 -10.36
N CYS A 419 8.64 -13.88 -9.05
CA CYS A 419 7.83 -12.93 -8.30
C CYS A 419 8.74 -12.09 -7.38
N ILE A 420 8.47 -10.79 -7.30
CA ILE A 420 9.11 -9.85 -6.41
C ILE A 420 8.03 -9.39 -5.42
N ALA A 421 8.35 -9.45 -4.13
CA ALA A 421 7.44 -9.02 -3.07
C ALA A 421 8.14 -8.09 -2.08
N SER A 422 7.46 -7.04 -1.65
CA SER A 422 7.92 -6.21 -0.53
C SER A 422 7.31 -6.69 0.80
N GLY A 423 7.95 -6.32 1.91
CA GLY A 423 7.21 -6.18 3.18
C GLY A 423 6.20 -5.03 3.11
N VAL A 424 5.41 -4.84 4.16
CA VAL A 424 4.41 -3.77 4.24
C VAL A 424 5.08 -2.39 4.23
N ILE A 425 4.75 -1.56 3.24
CA ILE A 425 5.03 -0.13 3.20
C ILE A 425 3.95 0.57 4.03
N PRO A 426 4.28 1.23 5.14
CA PRO A 426 3.27 1.83 6.00
C PRO A 426 2.48 2.91 5.25
N GLY A 427 1.20 3.07 5.59
CA GLY A 427 0.42 4.23 5.16
C GLY A 427 0.89 5.51 5.86
N VAL A 428 0.47 6.65 5.33
CA VAL A 428 0.79 7.98 5.87
C VAL A 428 0.31 8.12 7.32
N ILE A 429 -0.86 7.56 7.65
CA ILE A 429 -1.35 7.47 9.03
C ILE A 429 -0.86 6.14 9.62
N PRO A 430 0.04 6.14 10.63
CA PRO A 430 0.52 4.89 11.22
C PRO A 430 -0.63 4.01 11.70
N ARG A 431 -0.52 2.70 11.47
CA ARG A 431 -1.58 1.73 11.78
C ARG A 431 -2.17 1.88 13.17
N ARG A 432 -1.30 2.07 14.17
CA ARG A 432 -1.71 2.28 15.56
C ARG A 432 -2.63 3.50 15.74
N CYS A 433 -2.32 4.63 15.10
CA CYS A 433 -3.15 5.83 15.17
C CYS A 433 -4.50 5.58 14.50
N PHE A 434 -4.49 4.83 13.39
CA PHE A 434 -5.69 4.45 12.65
C PHE A 434 -6.64 3.57 13.48
N ASP A 435 -6.11 2.52 14.13
CA ASP A 435 -6.88 1.64 15.01
C ASP A 435 -7.39 2.35 16.28
N GLU A 436 -6.58 3.23 16.87
CA GLU A 436 -6.99 4.06 18.01
C GLU A 436 -8.14 5.01 17.64
N PHE A 437 -8.11 5.59 16.43
CA PHE A 437 -9.18 6.40 15.87
C PHE A 437 -10.47 5.60 15.67
N ILE A 438 -10.38 4.42 15.03
CA ILE A 438 -11.54 3.53 14.81
C ILE A 438 -12.17 3.15 16.16
N ARG A 439 -11.35 2.69 17.10
CA ARG A 439 -11.80 2.25 18.42
C ARG A 439 -12.50 3.38 19.18
N ASP A 440 -11.93 4.59 19.13
CA ASP A 440 -12.55 5.75 19.76
C ASP A 440 -13.93 6.06 19.16
N LYS A 441 -14.06 6.07 17.83
CA LYS A 441 -15.35 6.30 17.16
C LYS A 441 -16.37 5.21 17.40
N ARG A 442 -15.92 3.96 17.49
CA ARG A 442 -16.79 2.84 17.80
C ARG A 442 -17.37 2.92 19.21
N ASN A 443 -16.54 3.32 20.17
CA ASN A 443 -16.90 3.38 21.59
C ASN A 443 -17.65 4.66 21.96
N ASN A 444 -17.45 5.74 21.20
CA ASN A 444 -18.06 7.05 21.43
C ASN A 444 -18.87 7.51 20.21
N PRO A 445 -19.92 6.77 19.78
CA PRO A 445 -20.72 7.17 18.64
C PRO A 445 -21.54 8.44 18.94
N GLN A 446 -21.93 9.15 17.88
CA GLN A 446 -22.86 10.27 18.02
C GLN A 446 -24.22 9.78 18.55
N VAL A 447 -24.96 10.66 19.22
CA VAL A 447 -26.32 10.36 19.70
C VAL A 447 -27.19 9.94 18.52
N GLY A 448 -27.76 8.74 18.61
CA GLY A 448 -28.61 8.16 17.56
C GLY A 448 -27.88 7.54 16.38
N LYS A 449 -26.55 7.40 16.43
CA LYS A 449 -25.74 6.72 15.42
C LYS A 449 -25.10 5.45 15.98
N THR A 450 -24.85 4.47 15.11
CA THR A 450 -24.07 3.28 15.48
C THR A 450 -22.57 3.60 15.52
N GLY A 451 -21.77 2.70 16.10
CA GLY A 451 -20.30 2.83 16.09
C GLY A 451 -19.75 2.85 14.66
N GLU A 452 -20.28 2.00 13.78
CA GLU A 452 -19.88 1.89 12.38
C GLU A 452 -20.27 3.16 11.58
N GLU A 453 -21.46 3.71 11.82
CA GLU A 453 -21.87 4.99 11.22
C GLU A 453 -20.97 6.15 11.71
N ALA A 454 -20.61 6.17 12.99
CA ALA A 454 -19.72 7.19 13.55
C ALA A 454 -18.32 7.11 12.94
N ILE A 455 -17.79 5.91 12.69
CA ILE A 455 -16.53 5.69 11.97
C ILE A 455 -16.62 6.23 10.54
N LEU A 456 -17.67 5.87 9.78
CA LEU A 456 -17.88 6.36 8.41
C LEU A 456 -17.91 7.89 8.35
N ILE A 457 -18.73 8.52 9.20
CA ILE A 457 -18.86 9.97 9.26
C ILE A 457 -17.53 10.64 9.59
N ALA A 458 -16.74 10.04 10.49
CA ALA A 458 -15.45 10.58 10.88
C ALA A 458 -14.44 10.54 9.73
N PHE A 459 -14.29 9.41 9.05
CA PHE A 459 -13.37 9.29 7.90
C PHE A 459 -13.82 10.09 6.69
N GLU A 460 -15.12 10.17 6.40
CA GLU A 460 -15.63 11.08 5.35
C GLU A 460 -15.35 12.55 5.69
N THR A 461 -15.45 12.93 6.97
CA THR A 461 -15.08 14.28 7.40
C THR A 461 -13.58 14.54 7.26
N LEU A 462 -12.73 13.55 7.55
CA LEU A 462 -11.28 13.65 7.34
C LEU A 462 -10.95 13.81 5.86
N ILE A 463 -11.57 13.02 4.97
CA ILE A 463 -11.43 13.15 3.52
C ILE A 463 -11.82 14.57 3.07
N ILE A 464 -12.97 15.09 3.51
CA ILE A 464 -13.43 16.44 3.15
C ILE A 464 -12.43 17.52 3.59
N ILE A 465 -11.81 17.37 4.76
CA ILE A 465 -10.79 18.31 5.25
C ILE A 465 -9.56 18.29 4.33
N ILE A 466 -9.08 17.09 3.96
CA ILE A 466 -7.96 16.92 3.04
C ILE A 466 -8.32 17.47 1.65
N GLU A 467 -9.54 17.22 1.17
CA GLU A 467 -10.01 17.70 -0.14
C GLU A 467 -10.13 19.23 -0.20
N ASN A 468 -10.71 19.84 0.83
CA ASN A 468 -10.78 21.30 0.92
C ASN A 468 -9.38 21.90 0.90
N LYS A 469 -8.42 21.26 1.55
CA LYS A 469 -7.03 21.72 1.54
C LYS A 469 -6.39 21.58 0.15
N LEU A 470 -6.47 20.40 -0.46
CA LEU A 470 -5.78 20.09 -1.70
C LEU A 470 -6.43 20.75 -2.94
N TRP A 471 -7.75 20.64 -3.12
CA TRP A 471 -8.44 21.12 -4.31
C TRP A 471 -8.99 22.53 -4.21
N LYS A 472 -9.37 22.99 -3.00
CA LYS A 472 -9.91 24.35 -2.80
C LYS A 472 -8.88 25.34 -2.28
N GLY A 473 -7.66 24.89 -1.99
CA GLY A 473 -6.62 25.73 -1.41
C GLY A 473 -7.01 26.33 -0.06
N GLU A 474 -7.87 25.64 0.71
CA GLU A 474 -8.37 26.14 1.99
C GLU A 474 -7.23 26.23 3.02
N ASN A 475 -6.85 27.45 3.35
CA ASN A 475 -5.77 27.76 4.30
C ASN A 475 -6.28 28.32 5.64
N ARG A 476 -7.61 28.51 5.79
CA ARG A 476 -8.16 29.03 7.04
C ARG A 476 -7.96 28.04 8.18
N LEU A 477 -7.74 28.58 9.37
CA LEU A 477 -7.71 27.80 10.60
C LEU A 477 -9.03 27.05 10.78
N LEU A 478 -8.96 25.78 11.17
CA LEU A 478 -10.11 24.91 11.42
C LEU A 478 -10.40 24.89 12.93
N PRO A 479 -11.34 25.72 13.43
CA PRO A 479 -11.66 25.75 14.85
C PRO A 479 -12.27 24.43 15.30
N VAL A 480 -11.58 23.73 16.20
CA VAL A 480 -11.99 22.41 16.69
C VAL A 480 -13.16 22.50 17.68
N THR A 481 -13.44 23.70 18.17
CA THR A 481 -14.57 24.00 19.07
C THR A 481 -15.92 24.02 18.36
N ARG A 482 -15.95 24.07 17.01
CA ARG A 482 -17.21 24.12 16.26
C ARG A 482 -18.06 22.87 16.53
N PRO A 483 -19.38 23.02 16.79
CA PRO A 483 -20.25 21.89 17.10
C PRO A 483 -20.22 20.77 16.06
N SER A 484 -20.13 21.12 14.77
CA SER A 484 -20.04 20.13 13.67
C SER A 484 -18.72 19.35 13.66
N PHE A 485 -17.61 20.00 14.01
CA PHE A 485 -16.32 19.32 14.15
C PHE A 485 -16.34 18.40 15.37
N ARG A 486 -16.83 18.90 16.51
CA ARG A 486 -16.91 18.12 17.76
C ARG A 486 -17.85 16.93 17.66
N SER A 487 -18.98 17.06 16.96
CA SER A 487 -19.91 15.94 16.79
C SER A 487 -19.34 14.88 15.85
N LYS A 488 -18.77 15.28 14.71
CA LYS A 488 -18.24 14.35 13.69
C LYS A 488 -16.91 13.72 14.11
N LEU A 489 -15.94 14.55 14.46
CA LEU A 489 -14.58 14.13 14.79
C LEU A 489 -14.32 14.16 16.29
N GLY A 490 -14.88 15.09 17.05
CA GLY A 490 -14.47 15.25 18.45
C GLY A 490 -13.06 15.82 18.57
N TRP A 491 -12.57 15.98 19.79
CA TRP A 491 -11.23 16.52 20.05
C TRP A 491 -10.59 15.76 21.23
N ASN A 492 -9.74 14.80 20.89
CA ASN A 492 -8.97 13.99 21.83
C ASN A 492 -7.54 13.76 21.28
N ASP A 493 -6.68 13.15 22.08
CA ASP A 493 -5.26 12.94 21.74
C ASP A 493 -5.07 12.08 20.48
N ASN A 494 -5.99 11.15 20.19
CA ASN A 494 -5.91 10.33 18.97
C ASN A 494 -6.14 11.19 17.72
N PHE A 495 -7.16 12.09 17.74
CA PHE A 495 -7.36 13.04 16.63
C PHE A 495 -6.18 14.00 16.50
N LYS A 496 -5.68 14.55 17.61
CA LYS A 496 -4.50 15.43 17.61
C LYS A 496 -3.32 14.75 16.93
N ARG A 497 -3.04 13.48 17.28
CA ARG A 497 -1.96 12.70 16.70
C ARG A 497 -2.17 12.46 15.20
N THR A 498 -3.37 12.07 14.78
CA THR A 498 -3.68 11.85 13.36
C THR A 498 -3.50 13.14 12.54
N PHE A 499 -4.02 14.27 13.01
CA PHE A 499 -3.85 15.56 12.33
C PHE A 499 -2.38 16.03 12.32
N SER A 500 -1.65 15.82 13.41
CA SER A 500 -0.22 16.11 13.48
C SER A 500 0.59 15.29 12.47
N VAL A 501 0.28 13.99 12.33
CA VAL A 501 0.89 13.13 11.29
C VAL A 501 0.61 13.68 9.89
N LEU A 502 -0.59 14.20 9.63
CA LEU A 502 -0.94 14.84 8.37
C LEU A 502 -0.33 16.24 8.18
N GLY A 503 0.45 16.73 9.15
CA GLY A 503 1.13 18.02 9.10
C GLY A 503 0.29 19.22 9.58
N PHE A 504 -0.89 18.98 10.13
CA PHE A 504 -1.67 20.06 10.76
C PHE A 504 -1.07 20.40 12.12
N THR A 505 -1.00 21.69 12.43
CA THR A 505 -0.47 22.18 13.72
C THR A 505 -1.58 22.80 14.56
N GLU A 506 -1.51 22.61 15.88
CA GLU A 506 -2.45 23.24 16.82
C GLU A 506 -2.06 24.72 17.01
N GLU A 507 -3.01 25.63 16.84
CA GLU A 507 -2.83 27.07 17.01
C GLU A 507 -4.01 27.65 17.81
N GLU A 508 -3.76 28.66 18.64
CA GLU A 508 -4.80 29.32 19.44
C GLU A 508 -5.35 30.54 18.68
N LEU A 509 -6.64 30.52 18.37
CA LEU A 509 -7.35 31.60 17.70
C LEU A 509 -8.40 32.17 18.65
N GLU A 510 -8.24 33.43 19.08
CA GLU A 510 -9.20 34.13 19.94
C GLU A 510 -9.52 33.37 21.25
N GLY A 511 -8.53 32.71 21.85
CA GLY A 511 -8.70 31.91 23.07
C GLY A 511 -9.33 30.52 22.84
N ALA A 512 -9.50 30.11 21.59
CA ALA A 512 -9.99 28.79 21.21
C ALA A 512 -8.94 28.03 20.40
N THR A 513 -8.79 26.74 20.68
CA THR A 513 -7.95 25.86 19.87
C THR A 513 -8.48 25.76 18.43
N ALA A 514 -7.57 25.84 17.46
CA ALA A 514 -7.82 25.60 16.06
C ALA A 514 -6.69 24.76 15.44
N LEU A 515 -6.97 24.13 14.31
CA LEU A 515 -5.98 23.41 13.51
C LEU A 515 -5.56 24.27 12.32
N ARG A 516 -4.26 24.53 12.20
CA ARG A 516 -3.65 25.16 11.03
C ARG A 516 -3.32 24.10 9.98
N PRO A 517 -3.83 24.23 8.74
CA PRO A 517 -3.47 23.32 7.66
C PRO A 517 -1.97 23.41 7.30
N PRO A 518 -1.33 22.30 6.89
CA PRO A 518 0.07 22.31 6.42
C PRO A 518 0.24 23.21 5.19
N VAL A 519 1.42 23.78 4.98
CA VAL A 519 1.73 24.49 3.72
C VAL A 519 1.79 23.47 2.59
N THR A 520 1.12 23.73 1.46
CA THR A 520 1.04 22.83 0.28
C THR A 520 1.42 23.54 -1.01
N ASP A 521 2.18 24.63 -0.91
CA ASP A 521 2.64 25.42 -2.05
C ASP A 521 3.66 24.61 -2.88
N THR A 522 3.37 24.42 -4.16
CA THR A 522 4.22 23.67 -5.09
C THR A 522 5.52 24.39 -5.42
N THR A 523 5.68 25.67 -5.07
CA THR A 523 6.95 26.39 -5.27
C THR A 523 7.96 26.06 -4.17
N THR A 524 7.50 25.66 -2.99
CA THR A 524 8.35 25.35 -1.84
C THR A 524 8.59 23.84 -1.71
N ALA A 525 9.80 23.42 -1.32
CA ALA A 525 10.09 22.00 -1.11
C ALA A 525 9.18 21.37 -0.04
N VAL A 526 9.00 22.06 1.09
CA VAL A 526 8.10 21.63 2.18
C VAL A 526 6.66 21.52 1.69
N GLY A 527 6.18 22.46 0.89
CA GLY A 527 4.84 22.43 0.34
C GLY A 527 4.61 21.27 -0.64
N LYS A 528 5.60 20.94 -1.49
CA LYS A 528 5.56 19.74 -2.35
C LYS A 528 5.47 18.45 -1.52
N ILE A 529 6.28 18.32 -0.47
CA ILE A 529 6.29 17.15 0.42
C ILE A 529 4.93 16.98 1.10
N ASN A 530 4.42 18.03 1.75
CA ASN A 530 3.12 17.99 2.41
C ASN A 530 1.97 17.71 1.44
N ARG A 531 2.03 18.25 0.21
CA ARG A 531 1.04 17.99 -0.83
C ARG A 531 1.02 16.52 -1.23
N ARG A 532 2.18 15.92 -1.51
CA ARG A 532 2.30 14.47 -1.78
C ARG A 532 1.77 13.63 -0.62
N LYS A 533 2.18 13.98 0.61
CA LYS A 533 1.76 13.29 1.84
C LYS A 533 0.24 13.31 2.03
N LEU A 534 -0.40 14.45 1.83
CA LEU A 534 -1.86 14.58 1.92
C LEU A 534 -2.58 13.83 0.78
N LEU A 535 -2.04 13.85 -0.45
CA LEU A 535 -2.60 13.10 -1.57
C LEU A 535 -2.57 11.59 -1.31
N ARG A 536 -1.43 11.07 -0.81
CA ARG A 536 -1.31 9.66 -0.46
C ARG A 536 -2.24 9.28 0.70
N ALA A 537 -2.33 10.10 1.74
CA ALA A 537 -3.29 9.89 2.82
C ALA A 537 -4.74 9.88 2.32
N TRP A 538 -5.09 10.76 1.37
CA TRP A 538 -6.42 10.78 0.76
C TRP A 538 -6.73 9.48 0.02
N VAL A 539 -5.79 8.94 -0.77
CA VAL A 539 -5.95 7.64 -1.45
C VAL A 539 -6.12 6.51 -0.45
N GLU A 540 -5.26 6.43 0.55
CA GLU A 540 -5.28 5.36 1.57
C GLU A 540 -6.59 5.35 2.37
N VAL A 541 -7.04 6.53 2.83
CA VAL A 541 -8.30 6.65 3.60
C VAL A 541 -9.50 6.30 2.73
N ASN A 542 -9.52 6.69 1.45
CA ASN A 542 -10.60 6.30 0.53
C ASN A 542 -10.60 4.79 0.24
N ALA A 543 -9.43 4.19 0.00
CA ALA A 543 -9.30 2.75 -0.24
C ALA A 543 -9.78 1.94 0.98
N TRP A 544 -9.36 2.35 2.18
CA TRP A 544 -9.85 1.76 3.42
C TRP A 544 -11.36 1.93 3.60
N LEU A 545 -11.88 3.13 3.33
CA LEU A 545 -13.31 3.42 3.48
C LEU A 545 -14.17 2.59 2.52
N ALA A 546 -13.70 2.36 1.29
CA ALA A 546 -14.36 1.50 0.32
C ALA A 546 -14.45 0.05 0.83
N ASP A 547 -13.36 -0.50 1.37
CA ASP A 547 -13.36 -1.83 1.97
C ASP A 547 -14.23 -1.91 3.24
N PHE A 548 -14.17 -0.89 4.09
CA PHE A 548 -15.02 -0.81 5.29
C PHE A 548 -16.51 -0.77 4.92
N LYS A 549 -16.89 -0.01 3.89
CA LYS A 549 -18.26 0.02 3.34
C LYS A 549 -18.64 -1.33 2.74
N ARG A 550 -17.73 -2.04 2.05
CA ARG A 550 -17.99 -3.38 1.51
C ARG A 550 -18.26 -4.41 2.62
N THR A 551 -17.49 -4.37 3.70
CA THR A 551 -17.57 -5.34 4.81
C THR A 551 -18.71 -5.05 5.79
N ASN A 552 -19.07 -3.77 5.99
CA ASN A 552 -20.11 -3.36 6.97
C ASN A 552 -21.41 -2.86 6.31
N GLY A 553 -21.39 -2.55 5.01
CA GLY A 553 -22.45 -1.83 4.31
C GLY A 553 -23.73 -2.61 4.05
N MET A 554 -23.71 -3.96 4.12
CA MET A 554 -24.95 -4.74 3.96
C MET A 554 -26.00 -4.42 5.03
N GLY A 555 -25.60 -3.88 6.20
CA GLY A 555 -26.54 -3.51 7.27
C GLY A 555 -26.94 -2.02 7.31
N ILE A 556 -26.08 -1.13 6.79
CA ILE A 556 -26.21 0.33 7.04
C ILE A 556 -27.17 1.00 6.04
N PHE A 557 -27.14 0.60 4.77
CA PHE A 557 -28.01 1.20 3.75
C PHE A 557 -29.48 0.75 3.85
N HIS A 558 -29.76 -0.34 4.57
CA HIS A 558 -31.14 -0.84 4.72
C HIS A 558 -31.99 -0.07 5.74
N ARG A 559 -31.39 0.69 6.67
CA ARG A 559 -32.17 1.38 7.72
C ARG A 559 -32.72 2.75 7.33
N HIS A 560 -32.21 3.37 6.27
CA HIS A 560 -32.67 4.70 5.82
C HIS A 560 -33.49 4.70 4.52
N SER A 561 -33.60 3.55 3.84
CA SER A 561 -34.59 3.34 2.78
C SER A 561 -35.83 2.62 3.34
N ILE A 562 -36.71 3.35 4.03
CA ILE A 562 -38.11 2.91 4.27
C ILE A 562 -38.90 3.16 2.98
N VAL A 563 -38.44 2.57 1.89
CA VAL A 563 -39.26 2.27 0.73
C VAL A 563 -39.07 0.78 0.52
N PRO A 564 -40.10 -0.05 0.74
CA PRO A 564 -39.97 -1.48 0.50
C PRO A 564 -39.53 -1.67 -0.97
N PRO A 565 -38.50 -2.49 -1.22
CA PRO A 565 -38.16 -2.82 -2.60
C PRO A 565 -39.39 -3.47 -3.23
N ILE A 566 -39.89 -2.87 -4.31
CA ILE A 566 -40.79 -3.53 -5.23
C ILE A 566 -39.96 -4.65 -5.85
N TYR A 567 -40.10 -5.86 -5.30
CA TYR A 567 -39.58 -7.07 -5.92
C TYR A 567 -40.38 -7.33 -7.19
N ASP A 568 -39.88 -6.86 -8.34
CA ASP A 568 -40.21 -7.49 -9.61
C ASP A 568 -39.49 -8.84 -9.66
N SER A 569 -40.28 -9.90 -9.64
CA SER A 569 -39.86 -11.28 -9.72
C SER A 569 -39.11 -11.54 -11.04
N TRP A 570 -37.78 -11.67 -10.98
CA TRP A 570 -37.02 -12.29 -12.05
C TRP A 570 -37.07 -13.81 -11.91
N GLN A 571 -37.90 -14.45 -12.73
CA GLN A 571 -37.79 -15.88 -12.98
C GLN A 571 -36.58 -16.16 -13.89
N PRO A 572 -35.81 -17.25 -13.64
CA PRO A 572 -34.72 -17.64 -14.50
C PRO A 572 -35.25 -18.13 -15.85
N GLN A 573 -34.93 -17.40 -16.93
CA GLN A 573 -35.16 -17.90 -18.29
C GLN A 573 -34.13 -19.00 -18.60
N ASN A 574 -34.65 -20.22 -18.81
CA ASN A 574 -33.92 -21.32 -19.41
C ASN A 574 -33.45 -20.94 -20.83
N LEU A 575 -32.15 -20.76 -21.01
CA LEU A 575 -31.52 -20.61 -22.32
C LEU A 575 -31.53 -21.96 -23.06
N LYS A 576 -32.42 -22.07 -24.06
CA LYS A 576 -32.36 -23.11 -25.09
C LYS A 576 -31.19 -22.85 -26.03
N THR A 577 -30.30 -23.83 -26.16
CA THR A 577 -29.23 -23.89 -27.17
C THR A 577 -29.81 -24.01 -28.59
N PRO A 578 -29.26 -23.29 -29.59
CA PRO A 578 -29.62 -23.49 -30.99
C PRO A 578 -28.89 -24.71 -31.61
N PRO A 579 -29.46 -25.34 -32.66
CA PRO A 579 -28.88 -26.54 -33.26
C PRO A 579 -27.67 -26.21 -34.14
N ARG A 580 -26.60 -27.02 -34.01
CA ARG A 580 -25.44 -27.04 -34.91
C ARG A 580 -25.88 -27.49 -36.31
N LYS A 581 -25.54 -26.71 -37.33
CA LYS A 581 -25.48 -27.17 -38.72
C LYS A 581 -24.11 -27.78 -38.99
N SER A 582 -24.10 -29.00 -39.52
CA SER A 582 -22.93 -29.72 -40.00
C SER A 582 -22.45 -29.14 -41.34
N LEU A 583 -21.14 -28.97 -41.47
CA LEU A 583 -20.40 -29.00 -42.74
C LEU A 583 -19.38 -30.13 -42.65
#